data_AF-A0A519W8N0-F1
#
_entry.id   AF-A0A519W8N0-F1
#
_cell.length_a   1.000
_cell.length_b   1.000
_cell.length_c   1.000
_cell.angle_alpha   90.00
_cell.angle_beta   90.00
_cell.angle_gamma   90.00
#
_symmetry.space_group_name_H-M   'P 1'
#
loop_
_entity.id
_entity.type
_entity.pdbx_description
1 polymer ?
#
loop_
_entity_poly.entity_id
_entity_poly.type
_entity_poly.pdbx_seq_one_letter_code
_entity_poly.pdbx_strand_id
1 'polypeptide(L)'
;MRRTVQKVRVVNGRYNYGNTYRFSASIRWVYPLTQRSYNNLVGGDLSYVTIANGDENIYVQKLSAHFVSPLNSNLGNYYLYVPLFTAEEVLFNKAEALAMQERYDEAIALLNILVPRRTKNYDPKYHTLNKDKINAHYSGVDTKANVVNAVLDLKRIEFVHEGLRWLDILRLRMKVQHPVADMSITGQFNTVLEANDPRRQIQLPPSTVLAGLEPNKR
;
A
#
# COMPACT_ATOMS: atom_id res chain seq x y z
N MET A 1 -38.67 -8.71 11.25
CA MET A 1 -37.31 -9.23 11.55
C MET A 1 -36.30 -8.21 11.00
N ARG A 2 -35.78 -7.32 11.86
CA ARG A 2 -34.95 -6.17 11.45
C ARG A 2 -33.51 -6.64 11.14
N ARG A 3 -33.03 -6.45 9.91
CA ARG A 3 -31.61 -6.63 9.54
C ARG A 3 -30.85 -5.35 9.87
N THR A 4 -29.93 -5.42 10.84
CA THR A 4 -29.06 -4.31 11.25
C THR A 4 -27.82 -4.31 10.36
N VAL A 5 -27.60 -3.21 9.63
CA VAL A 5 -26.42 -2.97 8.79
C VAL A 5 -25.24 -2.61 9.70
N GLN A 6 -24.17 -3.42 9.69
CA GLN A 6 -22.93 -3.10 10.42
C GLN A 6 -22.13 -2.02 9.67
N LYS A 7 -21.93 -0.88 10.35
CA LYS A 7 -21.12 0.25 9.91
C LYS A 7 -19.62 -0.13 9.90
N VAL A 8 -18.96 0.15 8.79
CA VAL A 8 -17.50 0.11 8.62
C VAL A 8 -16.86 1.21 9.49
N ARG A 9 -15.94 0.85 10.39
CA ARG A 9 -15.06 1.79 11.10
C ARG A 9 -13.61 1.30 10.95
N VAL A 10 -12.83 2.05 10.17
CA VAL A 10 -11.42 1.77 9.88
C VAL A 10 -10.56 2.65 10.78
N VAL A 11 -9.79 2.04 11.70
CA VAL A 11 -8.52 2.55 12.26
C VAL A 11 -7.77 1.33 12.82
N ASN A 12 -6.54 1.05 12.39
CA ASN A 12 -5.71 -0.02 12.98
C ASN A 12 -4.54 0.57 13.79
N GLY A 13 -4.63 0.44 15.12
CA GLY A 13 -3.55 0.67 16.09
C GLY A 13 -3.44 -0.54 17.03
N ARG A 14 -2.25 -0.76 17.62
CA ARG A 14 -2.04 -1.84 18.61
C ARG A 14 -2.82 -1.55 19.91
N TYR A 15 -3.86 -2.34 20.20
CA TYR A 15 -4.40 -2.47 21.55
C TYR A 15 -3.86 -3.77 22.14
N ASN A 16 -2.99 -3.68 23.15
CA ASN A 16 -2.64 -4.83 23.97
C ASN A 16 -3.80 -5.02 24.97
N TYR A 17 -4.27 -6.25 25.13
CA TYR A 17 -5.45 -6.70 25.88
C TYR A 17 -6.75 -6.88 25.06
N GLY A 18 -7.16 -8.15 24.95
CA GLY A 18 -8.43 -8.62 24.40
C GLY A 18 -8.39 -8.96 22.91
N ASN A 19 -9.20 -9.93 22.51
CA ASN A 19 -9.44 -10.36 21.13
C ASN A 19 -9.70 -9.14 20.22
N THR A 20 -8.63 -8.59 19.66
CA THR A 20 -8.69 -7.52 18.70
C THR A 20 -8.87 -8.19 17.35
N TYR A 21 -10.06 -8.07 16.77
CA TYR A 21 -10.31 -8.48 15.40
C TYR A 21 -9.32 -7.74 14.50
N ARG A 22 -8.37 -8.49 13.94
CA ARG A 22 -7.34 -7.97 13.04
C ARG A 22 -7.69 -8.47 11.65
N PHE A 23 -7.83 -7.56 10.69
CA PHE A 23 -7.96 -7.93 9.29
C PHE A 23 -6.60 -8.45 8.80
N SER A 24 -6.47 -9.76 8.72
CA SER A 24 -5.37 -10.43 8.04
C SER A 24 -5.79 -10.83 6.63
N ALA A 25 -4.82 -10.92 5.74
CA ALA A 25 -5.00 -11.55 4.45
C ALA A 25 -4.01 -12.72 4.33
N SER A 26 -4.31 -13.65 3.42
CA SER A 26 -3.42 -14.78 3.23
C SER A 26 -2.05 -14.33 2.74
N ILE A 27 -1.00 -15.09 3.06
CA ILE A 27 0.37 -14.84 2.59
C ILE A 27 0.45 -14.65 1.07
N ARG A 28 -0.40 -15.35 0.32
CA ARG A 28 -0.52 -15.26 -1.15
C ARG A 28 -0.83 -13.84 -1.63
N TRP A 29 -1.58 -13.07 -0.86
CA TRP A 29 -1.96 -11.70 -1.21
C TRP A 29 -1.02 -10.66 -0.61
N VAL A 30 -0.52 -10.90 0.60
CA VAL A 30 0.30 -9.91 1.31
C VAL A 30 1.75 -9.94 0.85
N TYR A 31 2.36 -11.11 0.58
CA TYR A 31 3.77 -11.17 0.17
C TYR A 31 4.10 -10.45 -1.14
N PRO A 32 3.25 -10.52 -2.20
CA PRO A 32 3.46 -9.67 -3.37
C PRO A 32 3.41 -8.18 -3.04
N LEU A 33 2.48 -7.75 -2.17
CA LEU A 33 2.35 -6.35 -1.74
C LEU A 33 3.55 -5.89 -0.92
N THR A 34 3.96 -6.71 0.05
CA THR A 34 5.09 -6.42 0.94
C THR A 34 6.44 -6.73 0.29
N GLN A 35 6.43 -7.17 -0.98
CA GLN A 35 7.61 -7.63 -1.70
C GLN A 35 8.43 -8.63 -0.87
N ARG A 36 7.77 -9.55 -0.16
CA ARG A 36 8.45 -10.51 0.72
C ARG A 36 8.79 -11.76 -0.08
N SER A 37 9.96 -11.76 -0.71
CA SER A 37 10.61 -12.88 -1.42
C SER A 37 11.83 -12.34 -2.16
N TYR A 38 12.81 -13.20 -2.48
CA TYR A 38 13.92 -12.87 -3.39
C TYR A 38 13.45 -12.51 -4.81
N ASN A 39 12.19 -12.79 -5.17
CA ASN A 39 11.60 -12.41 -6.45
C ASN A 39 10.90 -11.03 -6.39
N ASN A 40 11.59 -10.02 -5.86
CA ASN A 40 11.15 -8.63 -5.88
C ASN A 40 12.18 -7.75 -6.60
N LEU A 41 11.85 -6.47 -6.80
CA LEU A 41 12.73 -5.52 -7.47
C LEU A 41 14.13 -5.40 -6.82
N VAL A 42 14.19 -5.50 -5.49
CA VAL A 42 15.43 -5.35 -4.70
C VAL A 42 16.22 -6.67 -4.64
N GLY A 43 15.61 -7.82 -4.86
CA GLY A 43 16.25 -9.13 -4.75
C GLY A 43 16.55 -9.57 -3.30
N GLY A 44 15.80 -9.08 -2.32
CA GLY A 44 16.01 -9.42 -0.89
C GLY A 44 14.81 -9.09 -0.01
N ASP A 45 14.80 -9.62 1.22
CA ASP A 45 13.69 -9.43 2.15
C ASP A 45 13.59 -7.99 2.64
N LEU A 46 12.44 -7.35 2.41
CA LEU A 46 12.20 -6.00 2.93
C LEU A 46 11.88 -6.01 4.43
N SER A 47 12.27 -4.94 5.13
CA SER A 47 12.18 -4.82 6.59
C SER A 47 10.81 -4.39 7.12
N TYR A 48 9.78 -4.32 6.27
CA TYR A 48 8.43 -3.99 6.71
C TYR A 48 7.86 -5.06 7.64
N VAL A 49 7.30 -4.63 8.77
CA VAL A 49 6.84 -5.53 9.82
C VAL A 49 5.52 -6.19 9.39
N THR A 50 5.61 -7.46 9.04
CA THR A 50 4.44 -8.34 8.85
C THR A 50 4.27 -9.24 10.08
N ILE A 51 3.08 -9.27 10.66
CA ILE A 51 2.75 -10.10 11.81
C ILE A 51 1.82 -11.22 11.37
N ALA A 52 2.08 -12.43 11.85
CA ALA A 52 1.23 -13.60 11.64
C ALA A 52 0.19 -13.73 12.75
N ASN A 53 -1.04 -14.07 12.37
CA ASN A 53 -2.14 -14.44 13.25
C ASN A 53 -2.55 -15.89 12.92
N GLY A 54 -1.81 -16.87 13.43
CA GLY A 54 -2.02 -18.29 13.08
C GLY A 54 -1.53 -18.62 11.66
N ASP A 55 -2.00 -19.75 11.14
CA ASP A 55 -1.51 -20.27 9.86
C ASP A 55 -2.00 -19.42 8.67
N GLU A 56 -1.03 -19.07 7.81
CA GLU A 56 -1.20 -18.34 6.56
C GLU A 56 -1.83 -16.94 6.62
N ASN A 57 -2.20 -16.44 7.79
CA ASN A 57 -2.86 -15.16 7.97
C ASN A 57 -1.88 -14.09 8.44
N ILE A 58 -1.57 -13.11 7.59
CA ILE A 58 -0.62 -12.05 7.90
C ILE A 58 -1.18 -10.66 7.65
N TYR A 59 -0.63 -9.67 8.35
CA TYR A 59 -0.95 -8.26 8.16
C TYR A 59 0.29 -7.38 8.32
N VAL A 60 0.28 -6.20 7.70
CA VAL A 60 1.35 -5.21 7.86
C VAL A 60 1.03 -4.32 9.05
N GLN A 61 1.97 -4.22 9.99
CA GLN A 61 1.84 -3.28 11.07
C GLN A 61 2.57 -1.99 10.76
N LYS A 62 1.83 -1.02 10.21
CA LYS A 62 2.35 0.30 9.86
C LYS A 62 2.45 1.25 11.05
N LEU A 63 1.41 1.30 11.90
CA LEU A 63 1.36 2.19 13.07
C LEU A 63 1.27 1.38 14.37
N SER A 64 1.90 1.88 15.43
CA SER A 64 1.76 1.33 16.78
C SER A 64 1.06 2.35 17.66
N ALA A 65 0.13 1.90 18.50
CA ALA A 65 -0.46 2.81 19.47
C ALA A 65 0.51 3.01 20.63
N HIS A 66 0.48 4.21 21.19
CA HIS A 66 1.18 4.62 22.39
C HIS A 66 0.24 4.51 23.58
N PHE A 67 0.57 3.63 24.52
CA PHE A 67 -0.21 3.45 25.74
C PHE A 67 0.25 4.46 26.79
N VAL A 68 -0.71 5.21 27.35
CA VAL A 68 -0.46 6.17 28.42
C VAL A 68 -1.27 5.75 29.63
N SER A 69 -0.58 5.42 30.73
CA SER A 69 -1.19 5.17 32.02
C SER A 69 -0.59 6.05 33.13
N PRO A 70 -1.35 6.35 34.18
CA PRO A 70 -0.81 6.89 35.43
C PRO A 70 0.25 5.95 36.04
N LEU A 71 1.25 6.49 36.75
CA LEU A 71 2.41 5.75 37.27
C LEU A 71 2.08 4.45 38.05
N ASN A 72 0.93 4.39 38.71
CA ASN A 72 0.53 3.27 39.58
C ASN A 72 -0.70 2.50 39.04
N SER A 73 -1.03 2.63 37.76
CA SER A 73 -2.23 2.05 37.17
C SER A 73 -1.91 1.22 35.92
N ASN A 74 -2.45 0.01 35.86
CA ASN A 74 -2.47 -0.82 34.65
C ASN A 74 -3.63 -0.46 33.70
N LEU A 75 -4.46 0.52 34.07
CA LEU A 75 -5.49 1.11 33.22
C LEU A 75 -4.96 2.40 32.60
N GLY A 76 -5.17 2.57 31.30
CA GLY A 76 -4.69 3.71 30.53
C GLY A 76 -5.38 3.83 29.17
N ASN A 77 -5.04 4.90 28.45
CA ASN A 77 -5.58 5.20 27.13
C ASN A 77 -4.55 4.90 26.04
N TYR A 78 -5.04 4.48 24.88
CA TYR A 78 -4.23 4.29 23.68
C TYR A 78 -4.36 5.48 22.75
N TYR A 79 -3.23 6.03 22.34
CA TYR A 79 -3.16 7.11 21.36
C TYR A 79 -2.47 6.61 20.09
N LEU A 80 -2.97 7.03 18.94
CA LEU A 80 -2.36 6.73 17.65
C LEU A 80 -1.82 8.02 17.04
N TYR A 81 -0.53 8.05 16.74
CA TYR A 81 0.07 9.14 16.00
C TYR A 81 0.02 8.79 14.51
N VAL A 82 -0.74 9.56 13.74
CA VAL A 82 -0.87 9.40 12.28
C VAL A 82 -0.05 10.52 11.63
N PRO A 83 1.12 10.21 11.04
CA PRO A 83 1.87 11.21 10.29
C PRO A 83 1.07 11.58 9.03
N LEU A 84 0.90 12.88 8.79
CA LEU A 84 0.21 13.39 7.59
C LEU A 84 1.18 13.66 6.44
N PHE A 85 2.46 13.84 6.73
CA PHE A 85 3.50 14.14 5.76
C PHE A 85 4.85 13.64 6.28
N THR A 86 5.60 12.95 5.43
CA THR A 86 6.93 12.42 5.79
C THR A 86 7.95 12.70 4.69
N ALA A 87 9.24 12.63 5.03
CA ALA A 87 10.33 12.88 4.09
C ALA A 87 10.35 11.86 2.93
N GLU A 88 9.88 10.64 3.18
CA GLU A 88 9.73 9.61 2.16
C GLU A 88 8.79 10.05 1.04
N GLU A 89 7.73 10.81 1.34
CA GLU A 89 6.77 11.25 0.32
C GLU A 89 7.45 12.22 -0.65
N VAL A 90 8.22 13.17 -0.11
CA VAL A 90 9.05 14.09 -0.90
C VAL A 90 10.03 13.33 -1.77
N LEU A 91 10.71 12.33 -1.19
CA LEU A 91 11.70 11.53 -1.90
C LEU A 91 11.07 10.77 -3.07
N PHE A 92 9.95 10.07 -2.86
CA PHE A 92 9.27 9.32 -3.92
C PHE A 92 8.67 10.23 -4.99
N ASN A 93 8.05 11.34 -4.61
CA ASN A 93 7.50 12.30 -5.57
C ASN A 93 8.63 12.94 -6.42
N LYS A 94 9.79 13.24 -5.81
CA LYS A 94 10.97 13.73 -6.53
C LYS A 94 11.57 12.66 -7.45
N ALA A 95 11.70 11.42 -6.98
CA ALA A 95 12.21 10.31 -7.79
C ALA A 95 11.32 10.06 -9.01
N GLU A 96 10.00 10.10 -8.83
CA GLU A 96 9.05 9.97 -9.94
C GLU A 96 9.18 11.11 -10.95
N ALA A 97 9.27 12.36 -10.48
CA ALA A 97 9.42 13.52 -11.35
C ALA A 97 10.73 13.44 -12.18
N LEU A 98 11.83 13.02 -11.56
CA LEU A 98 13.11 12.81 -12.25
C LEU A 98 13.00 11.68 -13.29
N ALA A 99 12.33 10.58 -12.95
CA ALA A 99 12.09 9.49 -13.89
C ALA A 99 11.25 9.96 -15.10
N MET A 100 10.23 10.78 -14.88
CA MET A 100 9.40 11.36 -15.94
C MET A 100 10.17 12.36 -16.83
N GLN A 101 11.22 12.99 -16.29
CA GLN A 101 12.17 13.84 -17.03
C GLN A 101 13.32 13.05 -17.67
N GLU A 102 13.26 11.71 -17.66
CA GLU A 102 14.29 10.82 -18.20
C GLU A 102 15.66 10.91 -17.48
N ARG A 103 15.68 11.54 -16.29
CA ARG A 103 16.84 11.66 -15.41
C ARG A 103 16.95 10.43 -14.51
N TYR A 104 17.13 9.26 -15.13
CA TYR A 104 16.99 7.96 -14.48
C TYR A 104 18.01 7.73 -13.36
N ASP A 105 19.27 8.11 -13.57
CA ASP A 105 20.32 7.81 -12.59
C ASP A 105 20.12 8.60 -11.30
N GLU A 106 19.60 9.83 -11.39
CA GLU A 106 19.22 10.65 -10.23
C GLU A 106 17.97 10.11 -9.51
N ALA A 107 16.97 9.63 -10.27
CA ALA A 107 15.80 8.98 -9.70
C ALA A 107 16.19 7.71 -8.91
N ILE A 108 17.03 6.87 -9.50
CA ILE A 108 17.52 5.63 -8.89
C ILE A 108 18.39 5.93 -7.66
N ALA A 109 19.22 6.99 -7.71
CA ALA A 109 20.00 7.43 -6.56
C ALA A 109 19.11 7.76 -5.35
N LEU A 110 17.97 8.42 -5.56
CA LEU A 110 17.00 8.67 -4.48
C LEU A 110 16.40 7.37 -3.92
N LEU A 111 16.03 6.42 -4.78
CA LEU A 111 15.53 5.11 -4.31
C LEU A 111 16.57 4.37 -3.47
N ASN A 112 17.84 4.43 -3.88
CA ASN A 112 18.96 3.83 -3.15
C ASN A 112 19.27 4.51 -1.80
N ILE A 113 18.67 5.66 -1.49
CA ILE A 113 18.65 6.17 -0.11
C ILE A 113 17.78 5.25 0.76
N LEU A 114 16.61 4.82 0.30
CA LEU A 114 15.70 4.01 1.12
C LEU A 114 16.04 2.53 1.15
N VAL A 115 16.55 1.97 0.05
CA VAL A 115 16.80 0.52 -0.09
C VAL A 115 17.62 -0.06 1.08
N PRO A 116 18.78 0.48 1.48
CA PRO A 116 19.55 -0.07 2.60
C PRO A 116 18.80 -0.03 3.95
N ARG A 117 17.88 0.92 4.13
CA ARG A 117 17.08 1.09 5.35
C ARG A 117 15.84 0.20 5.36
N ARG A 118 15.41 -0.26 4.18
CA ARG A 118 14.19 -1.05 3.97
C ARG A 118 14.47 -2.49 3.59
N THR A 119 15.73 -2.94 3.60
CA THR A 119 16.14 -4.30 3.26
C THR A 119 16.87 -4.94 4.44
N LYS A 120 16.48 -6.17 4.79
CA LYS A 120 17.17 -6.98 5.80
C LYS A 120 18.47 -7.54 5.21
N ASN A 121 19.51 -7.65 6.05
CA ASN A 121 20.82 -8.17 5.64
C ASN A 121 21.33 -7.53 4.33
N TYR A 122 21.26 -6.19 4.27
CA TYR A 122 21.57 -5.48 3.04
C TYR A 122 23.02 -5.73 2.59
N ASP A 123 23.18 -6.28 1.39
CA ASP A 123 24.44 -6.36 0.66
C ASP A 123 24.37 -5.46 -0.59
N PRO A 124 25.25 -4.45 -0.72
CA PRO A 124 25.24 -3.54 -1.87
C PRO A 124 25.50 -4.24 -3.21
N LYS A 125 26.18 -5.40 -3.22
CA LYS A 125 26.43 -6.19 -4.43
C LYS A 125 25.14 -6.75 -5.03
N TYR A 126 24.20 -7.14 -4.17
CA TYR A 126 22.97 -7.81 -4.59
C TYR A 126 21.76 -6.89 -4.60
N HIS A 127 21.67 -5.93 -3.67
CA HIS A 127 20.43 -5.19 -3.43
C HIS A 127 20.37 -3.80 -4.07
N THR A 128 21.50 -3.16 -4.32
CA THR A 128 21.54 -1.82 -4.94
C THR A 128 20.78 -1.82 -6.27
N LEU A 129 19.93 -0.83 -6.45
CA LEU A 129 19.19 -0.66 -7.70
C LEU A 129 20.08 0.04 -8.73
N ASN A 130 20.01 -0.43 -9.97
CA ASN A 130 20.57 0.21 -11.14
C ASN A 130 19.59 0.03 -12.32
N LYS A 131 19.88 0.71 -13.43
CA LYS A 131 19.03 0.71 -14.62
C LYS A 131 18.82 -0.70 -15.17
N ASP A 132 19.88 -1.50 -15.26
CA ASP A 132 19.84 -2.86 -15.80
C ASP A 132 18.96 -3.78 -14.96
N LYS A 133 19.08 -3.70 -13.63
CA LYS A 133 18.27 -4.47 -12.68
C LYS A 133 16.79 -4.11 -12.76
N ILE A 134 16.47 -2.81 -12.84
CA ILE A 134 15.10 -2.34 -13.01
C ILE A 134 14.51 -2.81 -14.34
N ASN A 135 15.26 -2.65 -15.43
CA ASN A 135 14.82 -3.08 -16.77
C ASN A 135 14.67 -4.59 -16.89
N ALA A 136 15.54 -5.37 -16.25
CA ALA A 136 15.42 -6.83 -16.19
C ALA A 136 14.16 -7.26 -15.42
N HIS A 137 13.80 -6.54 -14.34
CA HIS A 137 12.62 -6.86 -13.54
C HIS A 137 11.30 -6.60 -14.28
N TYR A 138 11.18 -5.46 -14.97
CA TYR A 138 9.95 -5.04 -15.67
C TYR A 138 9.98 -5.33 -17.18
N SER A 139 10.75 -6.33 -17.62
CA SER A 139 11.01 -6.68 -19.02
C SER A 139 9.86 -6.39 -20.00
N GLY A 140 10.18 -5.77 -21.15
CA GLY A 140 9.21 -5.51 -22.23
C GLY A 140 8.56 -4.12 -22.21
N VAL A 141 9.00 -3.23 -21.33
CA VAL A 141 8.53 -1.84 -21.23
C VAL A 141 9.71 -0.87 -21.39
N ASP A 142 9.43 0.35 -21.89
CA ASP A 142 10.44 1.42 -22.02
C ASP A 142 11.07 1.80 -20.66
N THR A 143 12.33 2.22 -20.68
CA THR A 143 13.12 2.54 -19.47
C THR A 143 12.40 3.56 -18.59
N LYS A 144 11.73 4.55 -19.18
CA LYS A 144 10.95 5.53 -18.41
C LYS A 144 9.88 4.87 -17.56
N ALA A 145 9.06 4.02 -18.18
CA ALA A 145 7.98 3.35 -17.49
C ALA A 145 8.51 2.31 -16.49
N ASN A 146 9.65 1.67 -16.74
CA ASN A 146 10.27 0.75 -15.77
C ASN A 146 10.73 1.48 -14.50
N VAL A 147 11.39 2.63 -14.64
CA VAL A 147 11.82 3.41 -13.48
C VAL A 147 10.61 3.99 -12.73
N VAL A 148 9.57 4.45 -13.43
CA VAL A 148 8.32 4.89 -12.78
C VAL A 148 7.66 3.72 -12.03
N ASN A 149 7.59 2.54 -12.63
CA ASN A 149 7.05 1.34 -11.96
C ASN A 149 7.86 0.96 -10.73
N ALA A 150 9.20 1.04 -10.79
CA ALA A 150 10.08 0.85 -9.65
C ALA A 150 9.76 1.81 -8.49
N VAL A 151 9.57 3.10 -8.80
CA VAL A 151 9.17 4.11 -7.81
C VAL A 151 7.81 3.76 -7.20
N LEU A 152 6.81 3.42 -8.01
CA LEU A 152 5.46 3.09 -7.54
C LEU A 152 5.42 1.82 -6.69
N ASP A 153 6.22 0.81 -7.02
CA ASP A 153 6.26 -0.45 -6.28
C ASP A 153 6.91 -0.30 -4.90
N LEU A 154 7.91 0.56 -4.76
CA LEU A 154 8.48 0.90 -3.46
C LEU A 154 7.58 1.88 -2.68
N LYS A 155 6.93 2.82 -3.37
CA LYS A 155 5.98 3.77 -2.77
C LYS A 155 4.75 3.06 -2.20
N ARG A 156 4.20 2.05 -2.89
CA ARG A 156 2.96 1.37 -2.45
C ARG A 156 3.10 0.69 -1.08
N ILE A 157 4.27 0.15 -0.78
CA ILE A 157 4.56 -0.56 0.45
C ILE A 157 4.92 0.42 1.57
N GLU A 158 5.66 1.49 1.24
CA GLU A 158 5.97 2.54 2.22
C GLU A 158 4.66 3.17 2.73
N PHE A 159 3.73 3.54 1.85
CA PHE A 159 2.47 4.22 2.22
C PHE A 159 1.27 3.28 2.39
N VAL A 160 1.52 2.02 2.73
CA VAL A 160 0.44 1.07 3.02
C VAL A 160 -0.41 1.60 4.18
N HIS A 161 -1.73 1.56 4.02
CA HIS A 161 -2.74 2.13 4.95
C HIS A 161 -2.86 3.67 4.98
N GLU A 162 -2.11 4.40 4.17
CA GLU A 162 -2.18 5.88 4.13
C GLU A 162 -3.03 6.41 2.97
N GLY A 163 -3.60 5.52 2.15
CA GLY A 163 -4.56 5.87 1.08
C GLY A 163 -3.94 6.41 -0.22
N LEU A 164 -2.65 6.74 -0.23
CA LEU A 164 -1.96 7.32 -1.40
C LEU A 164 -2.02 6.43 -2.66
N ARG A 165 -2.10 5.10 -2.50
CA ARG A 165 -2.18 4.18 -3.64
C ARG A 165 -3.39 4.44 -4.53
N TRP A 166 -4.52 4.86 -3.96
CA TRP A 166 -5.71 5.19 -4.76
C TRP A 166 -5.48 6.42 -5.63
N LEU A 167 -4.78 7.43 -5.10
CA LEU A 167 -4.42 8.63 -5.86
C LEU A 167 -3.47 8.29 -7.02
N ASP A 168 -2.50 7.40 -6.78
CA ASP A 168 -1.63 6.90 -7.85
C ASP A 168 -2.42 6.16 -8.93
N ILE A 169 -3.40 5.32 -8.55
CA ILE A 169 -4.27 4.59 -9.50
C ILE A 169 -5.05 5.56 -10.39
N LEU A 170 -5.59 6.64 -9.81
CA LEU A 170 -6.36 7.64 -10.54
C LEU A 170 -5.49 8.42 -11.52
N ARG A 171 -4.36 8.96 -11.05
CA ARG A 171 -3.53 9.86 -11.86
C ARG A 171 -2.79 9.14 -12.99
N LEU A 172 -2.41 7.88 -12.79
CA LEU A 172 -1.74 7.05 -13.80
C LEU A 172 -2.69 6.12 -14.57
N ARG A 173 -4.00 6.20 -14.28
CA ARG A 173 -5.04 5.36 -14.89
C ARG A 173 -4.72 3.85 -14.83
N MET A 174 -4.15 3.41 -13.72
CA MET A 174 -3.79 2.00 -13.54
C MET A 174 -5.04 1.12 -13.47
N LYS A 175 -5.05 -0.03 -14.14
CA LYS A 175 -6.11 -1.05 -14.00
C LYS A 175 -6.06 -1.66 -12.59
N VAL A 176 -7.21 -1.79 -11.94
CA VAL A 176 -7.31 -2.47 -10.64
C VAL A 176 -8.00 -3.81 -10.84
N GLN A 177 -7.41 -4.86 -10.30
CA GLN A 177 -7.98 -6.19 -10.30
C GLN A 177 -8.10 -6.63 -8.84
N HIS A 178 -9.33 -6.86 -8.39
CA HIS A 178 -9.60 -7.43 -7.07
C HIS A 178 -9.89 -8.92 -7.23
N PRO A 179 -8.93 -9.80 -6.92
CA PRO A 179 -9.18 -11.22 -6.94
C PRO A 179 -10.14 -11.57 -5.80
N VAL A 180 -11.34 -12.01 -6.15
CA VAL A 180 -12.33 -12.46 -5.17
C VAL A 180 -11.98 -13.90 -4.82
N ALA A 181 -11.81 -14.18 -3.53
CA ALA A 181 -11.54 -15.52 -3.06
C ALA A 181 -12.79 -16.39 -3.32
N ASP A 182 -12.57 -17.46 -4.08
CA ASP A 182 -13.47 -18.59 -4.29
C ASP A 182 -14.53 -18.46 -5.41
N MET A 183 -14.24 -19.15 -6.52
CA MET A 183 -15.12 -19.36 -7.67
C MET A 183 -16.44 -20.06 -7.28
N SER A 184 -16.41 -20.88 -6.22
CA SER A 184 -17.58 -21.65 -5.79
C SER A 184 -18.64 -20.80 -5.07
N ILE A 185 -18.26 -19.61 -4.57
CA ILE A 185 -19.15 -18.74 -3.80
C ILE A 185 -19.70 -17.59 -4.65
N THR A 186 -18.91 -17.00 -5.55
CA THR A 186 -19.27 -15.75 -6.23
C THR A 186 -19.55 -15.88 -7.72
N GLY A 187 -19.17 -17.00 -8.36
CA GLY A 187 -19.38 -17.23 -9.80
C GLY A 187 -18.69 -16.24 -10.74
N GLN A 188 -17.87 -15.31 -10.22
CA GLN A 188 -17.14 -14.32 -10.99
C GLN A 188 -15.68 -14.27 -10.53
N PHE A 189 -14.77 -14.42 -11.50
CA PHE A 189 -13.41 -14.02 -11.30
C PHE A 189 -13.31 -12.50 -11.44
N ASN A 190 -12.90 -11.87 -10.35
CA ASN A 190 -12.34 -10.53 -10.30
C ASN A 190 -13.33 -9.38 -10.53
N THR A 191 -13.51 -8.54 -9.51
CA THR A 191 -14.00 -7.18 -9.77
C THR A 191 -12.86 -6.39 -10.39
N VAL A 192 -12.98 -6.13 -11.69
CA VAL A 192 -12.00 -5.35 -12.46
C VAL A 192 -12.51 -3.93 -12.61
N LEU A 193 -11.66 -2.96 -12.28
CA LEU A 193 -11.88 -1.55 -12.59
C LEU A 193 -10.92 -1.17 -13.72
N GLU A 194 -11.47 -0.94 -14.91
CA GLU A 194 -10.70 -0.51 -16.08
C GLU A 194 -10.20 0.93 -15.93
N ALA A 195 -9.13 1.29 -16.66
CA ALA A 195 -8.40 2.56 -16.53
C ALA A 195 -9.28 3.83 -16.43
N ASN A 196 -10.38 3.87 -17.19
CA ASN A 196 -11.31 5.00 -17.27
C ASN A 196 -12.69 4.70 -16.64
N ASP A 197 -12.79 3.68 -15.78
CA ASP A 197 -14.05 3.30 -15.15
C ASP A 197 -14.60 4.46 -14.27
N PRO A 198 -15.82 4.98 -14.53
CA PRO A 198 -16.41 6.07 -13.75
C PRO A 198 -16.58 5.75 -12.25
N ARG A 199 -16.64 4.46 -11.88
CA ARG A 199 -16.79 4.00 -10.48
C ARG A 199 -15.55 4.27 -9.62
N ARG A 200 -14.46 4.73 -10.24
CA ARG A 200 -13.25 5.18 -9.53
C ARG A 200 -13.47 6.48 -8.75
N GLN A 201 -14.49 7.25 -9.08
CA GLN A 201 -14.86 8.46 -8.37
C GLN A 201 -15.86 8.15 -7.26
N ILE A 202 -15.67 8.80 -6.10
CA ILE A 202 -16.65 8.76 -5.02
C ILE A 202 -17.93 9.43 -5.51
N GLN A 203 -19.07 8.79 -5.29
CA GLN A 203 -20.36 9.35 -5.68
C GLN A 203 -20.75 10.50 -4.75
N LEU A 204 -21.39 11.52 -5.31
CA LEU A 204 -21.96 12.60 -4.53
C LEU A 204 -22.92 12.06 -3.46
N PRO A 205 -22.89 12.59 -2.23
CA PRO A 205 -23.82 12.19 -1.19
C PRO A 205 -25.29 12.37 -1.62
N PRO A 206 -26.22 11.53 -1.15
CA PRO A 206 -27.64 11.68 -1.48
C PRO A 206 -28.21 13.06 -1.13
N SER A 207 -27.70 13.69 -0.05
CA SER A 207 -28.12 15.03 0.36
C SER A 207 -27.78 16.11 -0.67
N THR A 208 -26.66 16.00 -1.38
CA THR A 208 -26.26 16.97 -2.40
C THR A 208 -27.04 16.79 -3.69
N VAL A 209 -27.43 15.54 -4.01
CA VAL A 209 -28.31 15.25 -5.15
C VAL A 209 -29.72 15.79 -4.90
N LEU A 210 -30.24 15.65 -3.67
CA LEU A 210 -31.51 16.27 -3.26
C LEU A 210 -31.47 17.80 -3.32
N ALA A 211 -30.29 18.40 -3.10
CA ALA A 211 -30.07 19.84 -3.25
C ALA A 211 -29.94 20.31 -4.71
N GLY A 212 -30.08 19.40 -5.68
CA GLY A 212 -30.13 19.73 -7.11
C GLY A 212 -28.83 19.50 -7.89
N LEU A 213 -27.79 18.90 -7.28
CA LEU A 213 -26.57 18.55 -8.02
C LEU A 213 -26.74 17.23 -8.79
N GLU A 214 -26.29 17.21 -10.04
CA GLU A 214 -26.29 16.01 -10.87
C GLU A 214 -25.28 14.97 -10.33
N PRO A 215 -25.68 13.69 -10.17
CA PRO A 215 -24.78 12.64 -9.70
C PRO A 215 -23.72 12.28 -10.75
N ASN A 216 -22.56 11.78 -10.28
CA ASN A 216 -21.50 11.29 -11.17
C ASN A 216 -22.00 10.10 -12.00
N LYS A 217 -21.56 10.05 -13.27
CA LYS A 217 -21.82 8.93 -14.21
C LYS A 217 -21.23 7.62 -13.66
N ARG A 218 -21.86 6.47 -13.97
CA ARG A 218 -21.47 5.14 -13.48
C ARG A 218 -21.45 4.08 -14.56
#